data_AF-A0A954A590-F1
#
_entry.id   AF-A0A954A590-F1
#
_cell.length_a   1.000
_cell.length_b   1.000
_cell.length_c   1.000
_cell.angle_alpha   90.00
_cell.angle_beta   90.00
_cell.angle_gamma   90.00
#
_symmetry.space_group_name_H-M   'P 1'
#
loop_
_entity.id
_entity.type
_entity.pdbx_description
1 polymer ?
#
loop_
_entity_poly.entity_id
_entity_poly.type
_entity_poly.pdbx_seq_one_letter_code
_entity_poly.pdbx_strand_id
1 'polypeptide(L)' 'MNVRHRAGLWVCLVAAVPLIGAALRDFPPAWDREAAVENGWIYDDWDAGLAQAKESGRPLMVVLRCPP' A
#
# COMPACT_ATOMS: atom_id res chain seq x y z
N MET A 1 -48.55 -11.43 1.94
CA MET A 1 -47.24 -11.92 1.45
C MET A 1 -46.40 -10.71 1.08
N ASN A 2 -45.39 -10.27 1.87
CA ASN A 2 -44.32 -9.36 1.40
C ASN A 2 -43.25 -8.92 2.43
N VAL A 3 -43.30 -9.37 3.69
CA VAL A 3 -42.31 -8.96 4.71
C VAL A 3 -41.12 -9.91 4.81
N ARG A 4 -41.33 -11.21 4.55
CA ARG A 4 -40.29 -12.25 4.62
C ARG A 4 -39.19 -12.11 3.55
N HIS A 5 -39.54 -11.61 2.36
CA HIS A 5 -38.57 -11.40 1.28
C HIS A 5 -37.69 -10.16 1.50
N ARG A 6 -38.21 -9.14 2.21
CA ARG A 6 -37.44 -7.92 2.52
C ARG A 6 -36.38 -8.21 3.58
N ALA A 7 -36.70 -8.96 4.62
CA ALA A 7 -35.74 -9.31 5.68
C ALA A 7 -34.55 -10.15 5.18
N GLY A 8 -34.78 -11.09 4.25
CA GLY A 8 -33.69 -11.87 3.66
C GLY A 8 -32.71 -11.04 2.83
N LEU A 9 -33.21 -10.01 2.14
CA LEU A 9 -32.39 -9.13 1.31
C LEU A 9 -31.43 -8.27 2.14
N TRP A 10 -31.86 -7.82 3.34
CA TRP A 10 -31.01 -7.07 4.26
C TRP A 10 -29.90 -7.94 4.88
N VAL A 11 -30.19 -9.21 5.19
CA VAL A 11 -29.19 -10.14 5.73
C VAL A 11 -28.10 -10.46 4.72
N CYS A 12 -28.44 -10.62 3.43
CA CYS A 12 -27.44 -10.81 2.37
C CYS A 12 -26.56 -9.58 2.16
N LEU A 13 -27.09 -8.36 2.31
CA LEU A 13 -26.33 -7.13 2.11
C LEU A 13 -25.27 -6.90 3.20
N VAL A 14 -25.59 -7.22 4.46
CA VAL A 14 -24.66 -7.04 5.60
C VAL A 14 -23.52 -8.07 5.58
N ALA A 15 -23.79 -9.30 5.14
CA ALA A 15 -22.77 -10.35 5.04
C ALA A 15 -21.74 -10.11 3.92
N ALA A 16 -22.04 -9.28 2.92
CA ALA A 16 -21.13 -8.96 1.83
C ALA A 16 -20.05 -7.92 2.19
N VAL A 17 -20.30 -7.07 3.18
CA VAL A 17 -19.37 -6.02 3.65
C VAL A 17 -18.00 -6.56 4.12
N PRO A 18 -17.92 -7.61 4.96
CA PRO A 18 -16.63 -8.13 5.41
C PRO A 18 -15.79 -8.76 4.28
N LEU A 19 -16.41 -9.28 3.22
CA LEU A 19 -15.70 -9.87 2.07
C LEU A 19 -14.95 -8.81 1.26
N ILE A 20 -15.56 -7.64 1.06
CA ILE A 20 -14.94 -6.51 0.37
C ILE A 20 -13.80 -5.92 1.23
N GLY A 21 -14.00 -5.84 2.54
CA GLY A 21 -12.99 -5.37 3.49
C GLY A 21 -11.78 -6.29 3.67
N ALA A 22 -11.90 -7.59 3.38
CA ALA A 22 -10.78 -8.52 3.35
C ALA A 22 -9.99 -8.40 2.04
N ALA A 23 -10.68 -8.30 0.90
CA ALA A 23 -10.05 -8.13 -0.41
C ALA A 23 -9.25 -6.81 -0.57
N LEU A 24 -9.59 -5.77 0.20
CA LEU A 24 -8.82 -4.52 0.26
C LEU A 24 -7.58 -4.60 1.16
N ARG A 25 -7.49 -5.58 2.06
CA ARG A 25 -6.32 -5.76 2.96
C ARG A 25 -5.21 -6.61 2.34
N ASP A 26 -5.53 -7.36 1.28
CA ASP A 26 -4.58 -8.19 0.52
C ASP A 26 -3.78 -7.40 -0.53
N PHE A 27 -3.89 -6.07 -0.55
CA PHE A 27 -2.85 -5.27 -1.19
C PHE A 27 -1.60 -5.37 -0.31
N PRO A 28 -0.47 -5.90 -0.82
CA PRO A 28 0.79 -5.79 -0.08
C PRO A 28 0.96 -4.30 0.23
N PRO A 29 1.23 -3.91 1.50
CA PRO A 29 1.49 -2.51 1.79
C PRO A 29 2.59 -2.12 0.83
N ALA A 30 2.31 -1.10 0.01
CA ALA A 30 3.03 -0.86 -1.23
C ALA A 30 4.55 -0.73 -0.95
N TRP A 31 5.39 -0.58 -1.96
CA TRP A 31 6.71 0.04 -1.73
C TRP A 31 7.73 -0.67 -0.80
N ASP A 32 7.58 -1.98 -0.56
CA ASP A 32 8.53 -2.91 0.09
C ASP A 32 9.94 -2.35 0.32
N ARG A 33 10.12 -1.76 1.52
CA ARG A 33 11.37 -1.16 1.98
C ARG A 33 12.51 -2.16 1.93
N GLU A 34 12.22 -3.43 2.21
CA GLU A 34 13.21 -4.49 2.27
C GLU A 34 13.79 -4.73 0.88
N ALA A 35 12.93 -4.87 -0.14
CA ALA A 35 13.38 -4.96 -1.53
C ALA A 35 14.15 -3.72 -2.01
N ALA A 36 13.76 -2.51 -1.61
CA ALA A 36 14.50 -1.29 -1.94
C ALA A 36 15.91 -1.30 -1.33
N VAL A 37 16.01 -1.63 -0.04
CA VAL A 37 17.27 -1.67 0.71
C VAL A 37 18.17 -2.81 0.25
N GLU A 38 17.64 -4.00 -0.05
CA GLU A 38 18.38 -5.13 -0.63
C GLU A 38 19.07 -4.75 -1.95
N ASN A 39 18.42 -3.91 -2.76
CA ASN A 39 18.97 -3.39 -4.00
C ASN A 39 19.89 -2.16 -3.80
N GLY A 40 20.20 -1.81 -2.55
CA GLY A 40 21.10 -0.70 -2.20
C GLY A 40 20.46 0.69 -2.26
N TRP A 41 19.14 0.79 -2.28
CA TRP A 41 18.44 2.08 -2.29
C TRP A 41 18.13 2.57 -0.88
N ILE A 42 18.25 3.88 -0.69
CA ILE A 42 17.75 4.57 0.50
C ILE A 42 16.25 4.81 0.30
N TYR A 43 15.44 4.23 1.19
CA TYR A 43 13.99 4.24 1.09
C TYR A 43 13.38 5.27 2.04
N ASP A 44 12.68 6.26 1.48
CA ASP A 44 11.93 7.30 2.20
C ASP A 44 12.74 8.05 3.28
N ASP A 45 14.06 8.21 3.04
CA ASP A 45 14.98 8.93 3.93
C ASP A 45 15.80 9.94 3.12
N TRP A 46 15.31 11.18 3.12
CA TRP A 46 15.91 12.28 2.35
C TRP A 46 17.26 12.71 2.90
N ASP A 47 17.40 12.75 4.23
CA ASP A 47 18.60 13.23 4.90
C ASP A 47 19.77 12.26 4.68
N ALA A 48 19.50 10.94 4.76
CA ALA A 48 20.48 9.92 4.44
C ALA A 48 20.92 9.98 2.97
N GLY A 49 19.96 10.15 2.05
CA GLY A 49 20.25 10.30 0.62
C GLY A 49 21.14 11.51 0.31
N LEU A 50 20.84 12.65 0.92
CA LEU A 50 21.65 13.86 0.80
C LEU A 50 23.04 13.70 1.40
N ALA A 51 23.17 13.04 2.55
CA ALA A 51 24.46 12.78 3.18
C ALA A 51 25.36 11.93 2.26
N GLN A 52 24.82 10.84 1.70
CA GLN A 52 25.57 9.96 0.80
C GLN A 52 25.96 10.65 -0.53
N ALA A 53 25.08 11.49 -1.07
CA ALA A 53 25.38 12.29 -2.26
C ALA A 53 26.54 13.28 -2.00
N LYS A 54 26.55 13.94 -0.84
CA LYS A 54 27.64 14.85 -0.43
C LYS A 54 28.95 14.10 -0.24
N GLU A 55 28.92 12.96 0.46
CA GLU A 55 30.11 12.14 0.72
C GLU A 55 30.73 11.59 -0.58
N SER A 56 29.88 11.13 -1.50
CA SER A 56 30.34 10.57 -2.77
C SER A 56 30.70 11.62 -3.82
N GLY A 57 30.30 12.89 -3.63
CA GLY A 57 30.45 13.95 -4.64
C GLY A 57 29.58 13.75 -5.88
N ARG A 58 28.59 12.84 -5.83
CA ARG A 58 27.71 12.49 -6.96
C ARG A 58 26.33 13.12 -6.77
N PRO A 59 25.63 13.47 -7.86
CA PRO A 59 24.26 13.99 -7.76
C PRO A 59 23.31 12.94 -7.16
N LEU A 60 22.35 13.41 -6.35
CA LEU A 60 21.29 12.57 -5.79
C LEU A 60 20.25 12.24 -6.88
N MET A 61 20.00 10.95 -7.11
CA MET A 61 18.93 10.47 -7.98
C MET A 61 17.74 10.04 -7.11
N VAL A 62 16.56 10.58 -7.42
CA VAL A 62 15.32 10.34 -6.68
C VAL A 62 14.36 9.58 -7.57
N VAL A 63 13.88 8.42 -7.11
CA VAL A 63 12.89 7.63 -7.81
C VAL A 63 11.57 7.73 -7.07
N LEU A 64 10.65 8.55 -7.59
CA LEU A 64 9.28 8.62 -7.10
C LEU A 64 8.49 7.48 -7.72
N ARG A 65 8.03 6.53 -6.91
CA ARG A 65 7.11 5.50 -7.38
C ARG A 65 5.68 5.97 -7.13
N CYS A 66 4.82 5.85 -8.15
CA CYS A 66 3.38 5.95 -8.00
C CYS A 66 2.83 4.52 -7.93
N PRO A 67 2.49 4.00 -6.74
CA PRO A 67 1.89 2.67 -6.64
C PRO A 67 0.53 2.63 -7.36
N PRO A 68 0.14 1.47 -7.91
CA PRO A 68 -1.16 1.28 -8.58
C PRO A 68 -2.34 1.34 -7.61
#